data_AF-K6IFK1-F1
#
_entry.id   AF-K6IFK1-F1
#
_cell.length_a   1.000
_cell.length_b   1.000
_cell.length_c   1.000
_cell.angle_alpha   90.00
_cell.angle_beta   90.00
_cell.angle_gamma   90.00
#
_symmetry.space_group_name_H-M   'P 1'
#
loop_
_entity.id
_entity.type
_entity.pdbx_description
1 polymer ?
#
loop_
_entity_poly.entity_id
_entity_poly.type
_entity_poly.pdbx_seq_one_letter_code
_entity_poly.pdbx_strand_id
1 'polypeptide(L)'
;MNIFPGTEIFYEKDQIIQKMLTAAPINLKSLHKWNRLDAIPYRALEKFEDYYLLYIHPIHTYKYRLFLTNQKDLIPFLKVRINPDRLEGVDLILSSLDFSEYIICNHDGEIYTL
;
A
#
# COMPACT_ATOMS: atom_id res chain seq x y z
N MET A 1 3.90 -7.77 -18.81
CA MET A 1 3.63 -6.40 -18.33
C MET A 1 3.51 -6.45 -16.81
N ASN A 2 4.25 -5.59 -16.08
CA ASN A 2 4.08 -5.48 -14.63
C ASN A 2 2.72 -4.84 -14.33
N ILE A 3 1.93 -5.50 -13.48
CA ILE A 3 0.59 -5.05 -13.07
C ILE A 3 0.67 -3.91 -12.03
N PHE A 4 1.79 -3.81 -11.32
CA PHE A 4 2.05 -2.82 -10.29
C PHE A 4 3.05 -1.77 -10.80
N PRO A 5 2.91 -0.50 -10.38
CA PRO A 5 3.80 0.56 -10.80
C PRO A 5 5.17 0.42 -10.15
N GLY A 6 6.19 0.96 -10.82
CA GLY A 6 7.55 1.01 -10.31
C GLY A 6 8.39 -0.26 -10.52
N THR A 7 9.49 -0.32 -9.79
CA THR A 7 10.50 -1.39 -9.88
C THR A 7 10.37 -2.33 -8.70
N GLU A 8 10.26 -3.64 -8.97
CA GLU A 8 10.23 -4.64 -7.91
C GLU A 8 11.59 -4.70 -7.20
N ILE A 9 11.55 -4.60 -5.87
CA ILE A 9 12.74 -4.64 -5.02
C ILE A 9 13.02 -6.08 -4.66
N PHE A 10 14.25 -6.55 -4.92
CA PHE A 10 14.71 -7.89 -4.54
C PHE A 10 15.76 -7.87 -3.43
N TYR A 11 16.63 -6.86 -3.41
CA TYR A 11 17.65 -6.67 -2.37
C TYR A 11 17.03 -5.96 -1.16
N GLU A 12 17.38 -6.37 0.07
CA GLU A 12 16.87 -5.80 1.34
C GLU A 12 15.34 -5.83 1.53
N LYS A 13 14.60 -6.43 0.60
CA LYS A 13 13.14 -6.51 0.58
C LYS A 13 12.57 -6.97 1.93
N ASP A 14 13.17 -7.99 2.54
CA ASP A 14 12.68 -8.54 3.79
C ASP A 14 12.74 -7.53 4.95
N GLN A 15 13.79 -6.70 5.02
CA GLN A 15 13.91 -5.68 6.07
C GLN A 15 12.87 -4.58 5.90
N ILE A 16 12.63 -4.13 4.67
CA ILE A 16 11.61 -3.12 4.36
C ILE A 16 10.21 -3.67 4.67
N ILE A 17 9.92 -4.91 4.25
CA ILE A 17 8.65 -5.57 4.55
C ILE A 17 8.44 -5.68 6.06
N GLN A 18 9.45 -6.11 6.81
CA GLN A 18 9.34 -6.22 8.27
C GLN A 18 9.03 -4.87 8.92
N LYS A 19 9.65 -3.78 8.48
CA LYS A 19 9.31 -2.42 8.95
C LYS A 19 7.86 -2.06 8.62
N MET A 20 7.43 -2.28 7.38
CA MET A 20 6.06 -1.99 6.95
C MET A 20 5.02 -2.80 7.75
N LEU A 21 5.25 -4.10 7.94
CA LEU A 21 4.34 -4.97 8.69
C LEU A 21 4.34 -4.69 10.20
N THR A 22 5.43 -4.14 10.75
CA THR A 22 5.52 -3.75 12.16
C THR A 22 4.70 -2.48 12.41
N ALA A 23 4.78 -1.49 11.52
CA ALA A 23 4.01 -0.25 11.62
C ALA A 23 2.54 -0.44 11.24
N ALA A 24 2.27 -1.26 10.22
CA ALA A 24 0.96 -1.59 9.70
C ALA A 24 0.65 -3.10 9.87
N PRO A 25 0.44 -3.60 11.09
CA PRO A 25 0.12 -5.00 11.31
C PRO A 25 -1.23 -5.36 10.66
N ILE A 26 -1.21 -6.25 9.68
CA ILE A 26 -2.38 -6.77 8.94
C ILE A 26 -3.13 -7.82 9.80
N ASN A 27 -3.56 -7.40 10.98
CA ASN A 27 -4.36 -8.20 11.89
C ASN A 27 -5.70 -7.45 12.09
N LEU A 28 -6.83 -8.14 11.92
CA LEU A 28 -8.17 -7.60 12.18
C LEU A 28 -8.30 -6.93 13.56
N LYS A 29 -7.53 -7.39 14.54
CA LYS A 29 -7.47 -6.81 15.89
C LYS A 29 -6.68 -5.51 15.96
N SER A 30 -5.87 -5.11 14.98
CA SER A 30 -5.15 -3.82 14.98
C SER A 30 -5.84 -2.75 14.13
N LEU A 31 -6.84 -3.10 13.32
CA LEU A 31 -7.61 -2.18 12.48
C LEU A 31 -8.27 -1.04 13.26
N HIS A 32 -8.63 -1.24 14.54
CA HIS A 32 -9.18 -0.18 15.39
C HIS A 32 -8.19 0.97 15.68
N LYS A 33 -6.89 0.77 15.42
CA LYS A 33 -5.87 1.81 15.57
C LYS A 33 -5.71 2.67 14.32
N TRP A 34 -6.36 2.29 13.21
CA TRP A 34 -6.23 2.99 11.95
C TRP A 34 -7.44 3.86 11.69
N ASN A 35 -7.19 5.02 11.10
CA ASN A 35 -8.27 5.92 10.69
C ASN A 35 -8.82 5.43 9.35
N ARG A 36 -10.06 4.95 9.34
CA ARG A 36 -10.77 4.60 8.10
C ARG A 36 -11.04 5.89 7.31
N LEU A 37 -10.79 5.84 6.01
CA LEU A 37 -11.03 6.93 5.07
C LEU A 37 -12.10 6.51 4.05
N ASP A 38 -12.93 7.46 3.64
CA ASP A 38 -13.94 7.23 2.59
C ASP A 38 -13.31 7.26 1.18
N ALA A 39 -12.12 7.84 1.04
CA ALA A 39 -11.40 7.93 -0.22
C ALA A 39 -9.88 8.07 0.00
N ILE A 40 -9.10 7.77 -1.03
CA ILE A 40 -7.65 7.94 -0.99
C ILE A 40 -7.31 9.43 -0.90
N PRO A 41 -6.46 9.84 0.06
CA PRO A 41 -6.06 11.23 0.21
C PRO A 41 -4.99 11.61 -0.83
N TYR A 42 -5.37 11.72 -2.12
CA TYR A 42 -4.41 11.92 -3.22
C TYR A 42 -3.48 13.12 -3.04
N ARG A 43 -3.93 14.20 -2.38
CA ARG A 43 -3.07 15.35 -2.07
C ARG A 43 -1.98 15.02 -1.05
N ALA A 44 -2.23 14.12 -0.10
CA ALA A 44 -1.20 13.66 0.83
C ALA A 44 -0.14 12.82 0.10
N LEU A 45 -0.54 12.09 -0.95
CA LEU A 45 0.38 11.36 -1.83
C LEU A 45 1.26 12.26 -2.69
N GLU A 46 0.99 13.57 -2.75
CA GLU A 46 1.84 14.54 -3.46
C GLU A 46 3.01 15.04 -2.59
N LYS A 47 3.02 14.70 -1.30
CA LYS A 47 4.04 15.14 -0.33
C LYS A 47 5.40 14.52 -0.56
N PHE A 48 5.46 13.27 -1.02
CA PHE A 48 6.70 12.54 -1.27
C PHE A 48 6.83 12.20 -2.75
N GLU A 49 8.06 12.17 -3.25
CA GLU A 49 8.34 11.80 -4.64
C GLU A 49 8.19 10.29 -4.86
N ASP A 50 8.66 9.50 -3.90
CA ASP A 50 8.74 8.05 -3.97
C ASP A 50 8.09 7.35 -2.77
N TYR A 51 7.58 6.16 -3.02
CA TYR A 51 6.88 5.31 -2.06
C TYR A 51 7.32 3.86 -2.18
N TYR A 52 7.31 3.17 -1.05
CA TYR A 52 7.25 1.71 -1.03
C TYR A 52 5.81 1.25 -1.21
N LEU A 53 5.58 0.40 -2.21
CA LEU A 53 4.32 -0.30 -2.42
C LEU A 53 4.52 -1.78 -2.12
N LEU A 54 3.86 -2.25 -1.06
CA LEU A 54 3.84 -3.65 -0.67
C LEU A 54 2.50 -4.26 -1.07
N TYR A 55 2.52 -5.10 -2.10
CA TYR A 55 1.39 -5.93 -2.47
C TYR A 55 1.38 -7.21 -1.64
N ILE A 56 0.22 -7.54 -1.07
CA ILE A 56 -0.01 -8.72 -0.25
C ILE A 56 -0.80 -9.72 -1.07
N HIS A 57 -0.14 -10.80 -1.51
CA HIS A 57 -0.80 -11.84 -2.29
C HIS A 57 -1.63 -12.76 -1.37
N PRO A 58 -2.84 -13.18 -1.79
CA PRO A 58 -3.65 -14.14 -1.04
C PRO A 58 -3.04 -15.55 -0.92
N ILE A 59 -1.98 -15.87 -1.68
CA ILE A 59 -1.36 -17.19 -1.69
C ILE A 59 -0.06 -17.09 -0.86
N HIS A 60 0.01 -17.84 0.24
CA HIS A 60 1.11 -17.79 1.20
C HIS A 60 2.50 -17.96 0.59
N THR A 61 2.64 -18.71 -0.50
CA THR A 61 3.92 -18.96 -1.18
C THR A 61 4.49 -17.71 -1.88
N TYR A 62 3.65 -16.73 -2.24
CA TYR A 62 4.04 -15.49 -2.94
C TYR A 62 3.64 -14.24 -2.16
N LYS A 63 3.60 -14.36 -0.82
CA LYS A 63 2.79 -13.51 0.05
C LYS A 63 3.07 -12.01 -0.10
N TYR A 64 4.29 -11.61 -0.38
CA TYR A 64 4.68 -10.21 -0.40
C TYR A 64 5.49 -9.87 -1.64
N ARG A 65 5.06 -8.85 -2.38
CA ARG A 65 5.83 -8.23 -3.48
C ARG A 65 6.00 -6.75 -3.18
N LEU A 66 7.24 -6.30 -3.22
CA LEU A 66 7.62 -4.94 -2.81
C LEU A 66 8.12 -4.19 -4.03
N PHE A 67 7.63 -2.98 -4.20
CA PHE A 67 7.97 -2.11 -5.32
C PHE A 67 8.41 -0.74 -4.80
N LEU A 68 9.39 -0.15 -5.47
CA LEU A 68 9.69 1.28 -5.36
C LEU A 68 8.97 1.99 -6.51
N THR A 69 8.09 2.93 -6.20
CA THR A 69 7.29 3.65 -7.19
C THR A 69 7.26 5.14 -6.89
N ASN A 70 7.25 5.95 -7.94
CA ASN A 70 7.07 7.40 -7.79
C ASN A 70 5.57 7.76 -7.71
N GLN A 71 5.28 8.94 -7.17
CA GLN A 71 3.90 9.44 -7.04
C GLN A 71 3.14 9.53 -8.38
N LYS A 72 3.83 9.79 -9.50
CA LYS A 72 3.22 10.02 -10.82
C LYS A 72 2.65 8.73 -11.41
N ASP A 73 3.26 7.60 -11.11
CA ASP A 73 2.80 6.27 -11.51
C ASP A 73 1.83 5.67 -10.47
N LEU A 74 2.08 5.96 -9.19
CA LEU A 74 1.27 5.48 -8.07
C LEU A 74 -0.16 6.04 -8.11
N ILE A 75 -0.33 7.36 -8.25
CA ILE A 75 -1.66 8.00 -8.19
C ILE A 75 -2.62 7.46 -9.27
N PRO A 76 -2.23 7.38 -10.56
CA PRO A 76 -3.08 6.78 -11.59
C PRO A 76 -3.39 5.31 -11.32
N PHE A 77 -2.42 4.53 -10.84
CA PHE A 77 -2.63 3.14 -10.47
C PHE A 77 -3.73 3.01 -9.40
N LEU A 78 -3.66 3.80 -8.33
CA LEU A 78 -4.63 3.76 -7.24
C LEU A 78 -6.04 4.17 -7.73
N LYS A 79 -6.15 5.20 -8.57
CA LYS A 79 -7.42 5.63 -9.17
C LYS A 79 -8.10 4.54 -10.02
N VAL A 80 -7.30 3.66 -10.64
CA VAL A 80 -7.81 2.55 -11.46
C VAL A 80 -8.16 1.33 -10.60
N ARG A 81 -7.40 1.09 -9.52
CA ARG A 81 -7.46 -0.17 -8.77
C ARG A 81 -8.28 -0.13 -7.50
N ILE A 82 -8.60 1.06 -6.99
CA ILE A 82 -9.29 1.23 -5.72
C ILE A 82 -10.52 2.10 -5.96
N ASN A 83 -11.68 1.51 -5.72
CA ASN A 83 -12.98 2.15 -5.82
C ASN A 83 -13.86 1.69 -4.64
N PRO A 84 -13.88 2.47 -3.54
CA PRO A 84 -14.67 2.15 -2.35
C PRO A 84 -16.17 2.02 -2.65
N ASP A 85 -16.71 2.83 -3.57
CA ASP A 85 -18.13 2.80 -3.94
C ASP A 85 -18.54 1.50 -4.64
N ARG A 86 -17.58 0.82 -5.28
CA ARG A 86 -17.78 -0.46 -5.97
C ARG A 86 -17.33 -1.67 -5.16
N LEU A 87 -16.81 -1.44 -3.95
CA LEU A 87 -16.14 -2.47 -3.15
C LEU A 87 -15.00 -3.16 -3.91
N GLU A 88 -14.27 -2.38 -4.71
CA GLU A 88 -13.16 -2.87 -5.53
C GLU A 88 -11.86 -2.32 -4.95
N GLY A 89 -10.93 -3.21 -4.62
CA GLY A 89 -9.61 -2.83 -4.13
C GLY A 89 -8.54 -3.87 -4.40
N VAL A 90 -7.38 -3.65 -3.78
CA VAL A 90 -6.23 -4.54 -3.83
C VAL A 90 -5.58 -4.53 -2.45
N ASP A 91 -5.24 -5.70 -1.93
CA ASP A 91 -4.52 -5.81 -0.66
C ASP A 91 -3.10 -5.23 -0.79
N LEU A 92 -2.91 -4.01 -0.31
CA LEU A 92 -1.63 -3.31 -0.37
C LEU A 92 -1.38 -2.41 0.85
N ILE A 93 -0.09 -2.18 1.12
CA ILE A 93 0.41 -1.18 2.06
C ILE A 93 1.31 -0.24 1.28
N LEU A 94 1.07 1.06 1.41
CA LEU A 94 1.92 2.13 0.94
C LEU A 94 2.63 2.74 2.13
N SER A 95 3.90 3.10 1.94
CA SER A 95 4.69 3.83 2.90
C SER A 95 5.53 4.88 2.18
N SER A 96 5.70 6.05 2.79
CA SER A 96 6.81 6.93 2.45
C SER A 96 8.14 6.21 2.70
N LEU A 97 9.22 6.61 2.02
CA LEU A 97 10.53 5.95 2.18
C LEU A 97 11.11 6.08 3.59
N ASP A 98 10.73 7.13 4.31
CA ASP A 98 11.12 7.39 5.70
C ASP A 98 10.19 6.72 6.74
N PHE A 99 9.16 5.98 6.29
CA PHE A 99 8.21 5.29 7.15
C PHE A 99 7.39 6.22 8.06
N SER A 100 7.25 7.49 7.69
CA SER A 100 6.46 8.48 8.44
C SER A 100 4.97 8.48 8.12
N GLU A 101 4.58 8.00 6.94
CA GLU A 101 3.18 7.93 6.51
C GLU A 101 2.84 6.57 5.91
N TYR A 102 1.64 6.08 6.25
CA TYR A 102 1.11 4.82 5.75
C TYR A 102 -0.31 4.96 5.21
N ILE A 103 -0.56 4.30 4.08
CA ILE A 103 -1.90 4.08 3.54
C ILE A 103 -2.06 2.60 3.27
N ILE A 104 -3.19 2.05 3.69
CA ILE A 104 -3.48 0.62 3.58
C ILE A 104 -4.79 0.47 2.84
N CYS A 105 -4.82 -0.42 1.86
CA CYS A 105 -6.02 -0.78 1.13
C CYS A 105 -6.21 -2.29 1.20
N ASN A 106 -7.46 -2.76 1.31
CA ASN A 106 -7.80 -4.17 1.13
C ASN A 106 -8.50 -4.42 -0.21
N HIS A 107 -8.75 -5.68 -0.52
CA HIS A 107 -9.47 -6.11 -1.73
C HIS A 107 -10.91 -5.60 -1.84
N ASP A 108 -11.55 -5.23 -0.72
CA ASP A 108 -12.91 -4.67 -0.66
C ASP A 108 -12.93 -3.14 -0.88
N GLY A 109 -11.78 -2.52 -1.18
CA GLY A 109 -11.67 -1.08 -1.39
C GLY A 109 -11.72 -0.26 -0.11
N GLU A 110 -11.60 -0.87 1.06
CA GLU A 110 -11.49 -0.13 2.32
C GLU A 110 -10.10 0.48 2.45
N ILE A 111 -10.06 1.74 2.88
CA ILE A 111 -8.83 2.54 2.95
C ILE A 111 -8.60 2.97 4.39
N TYR A 112 -7.35 2.85 4.84
CA TYR A 112 -6.93 3.19 6.19
C TYR A 112 -5.63 4.00 6.18
N THR A 113 -5.46 4.88 7.16
CA THR A 113 -4.20 5.59 7.41
C THR A 113 -3.77 5.46 8.88
N LEU A 114 -2.46 5.53 9.12
CA LEU A 114 -1.83 5.51 10.44
C LEU A 114 -1.26 6.88 10.77
#